data_AF-A0A086XXA3-F1
#
_entry.id   AF-A0A086XXA3-F1
#
_cell.length_a   1.000
_cell.length_b   1.000
_cell.length_c   1.000
_cell.angle_alpha   90.00
_cell.angle_beta   90.00
_cell.angle_gamma   90.00
#
_symmetry.space_group_name_H-M   'P 1'
#
loop_
_entity.id
_entity.type
_entity.pdbx_description
1 polymer ?
#
loop_
_entity_poly.entity_id
_entity_poly.type
_entity_poly.pdbx_seq_one_letter_code
_entity_poly.pdbx_strand_id
1 'polypeptide(L)'
;MSRIRRFFARRETYLRHLREIETGTIEYDSHSDDVCLAPGVTLTDAHIQIVLQRPYLADSWPPYLRARIGLPPLRAGEDDDFIERFW
;
A
#
# COMPACT_ATOMS: atom_id res chain seq x y z
N MET A 1 31.66 -14.57 9.62
CA MET A 1 31.17 -13.60 8.60
C MET A 1 29.70 -13.29 8.82
N SER A 2 29.32 -12.01 8.84
CA SER A 2 29.04 -11.33 10.10
C SER A 2 27.52 -11.08 10.19
N ARG A 3 26.87 -11.41 11.31
CA ARG A 3 25.43 -11.17 11.54
C ARG A 3 25.03 -9.72 11.26
N ILE A 4 25.99 -8.81 11.44
CA ILE A 4 25.90 -7.37 11.14
C ILE A 4 25.57 -7.11 9.66
N ARG A 5 26.21 -7.81 8.71
CA ARG A 5 25.94 -7.63 7.26
C ARG A 5 24.52 -8.06 6.89
N ARG A 6 24.02 -9.15 7.48
CA ARG A 6 22.63 -9.62 7.29
C ARG A 6 21.62 -8.62 7.85
N PHE A 7 21.93 -8.01 8.99
CA PHE A 7 21.07 -6.98 9.59
C PHE A 7 20.98 -5.74 8.69
N PHE A 8 22.10 -5.25 8.19
CA PHE A 8 22.12 -4.09 7.28
C PHE A 8 21.36 -4.36 5.97
N ALA A 9 21.58 -5.53 5.35
CA ALA A 9 20.85 -5.91 4.15
C ALA A 9 19.33 -5.96 4.39
N ARG A 10 18.89 -6.58 5.49
CA ARG A 10 17.47 -6.63 5.85
C ARG A 10 16.88 -5.24 6.07
N ARG A 11 17.63 -4.34 6.71
CA ARG A 11 17.20 -2.95 6.93
C ARG A 11 17.07 -2.18 5.61
N GLU A 12 18.02 -2.35 4.69
CA GLU A 12 17.96 -1.72 3.37
C GLU A 12 16.74 -2.19 2.56
N THR A 13 16.47 -3.49 2.55
CA THR A 13 15.27 -4.05 1.91
C THR A 13 13.98 -3.49 2.52
N TYR A 14 13.89 -3.43 3.85
CA TYR A 14 12.74 -2.82 4.53
C TYR A 14 12.53 -1.36 4.14
N LEU A 15 13.60 -0.56 4.10
CA LEU A 15 13.53 0.85 3.71
C LEU A 15 13.11 1.03 2.25
N ARG A 16 13.55 0.13 1.36
CA ARG A 16 13.12 0.12 -0.04
C ARG A 16 11.61 -0.10 -0.14
N HIS A 17 11.11 -1.15 0.50
CA HIS A 17 9.67 -1.46 0.51
C HIS A 17 8.83 -0.34 1.14
N LEU A 18 9.32 0.26 2.22
CA LEU A 18 8.65 1.41 2.83
C LEU A 18 8.55 2.57 1.83
N ARG A 19 9.63 2.88 1.11
CA ARG A 19 9.63 3.91 0.09
C ARG A 19 8.68 3.58 -1.07
N GLU A 20 8.66 2.33 -1.52
CA GLU A 20 7.75 1.87 -2.57
C GLU A 20 6.28 2.06 -2.17
N ILE A 21 5.93 1.84 -0.90
CA ILE A 21 4.58 2.10 -0.39
C ILE A 21 4.30 3.61 -0.28
N GLU A 22 5.25 4.40 0.25
CA GLU A 22 5.07 5.83 0.48
C GLU A 22 4.98 6.65 -0.81
N THR A 23 5.75 6.28 -1.84
CA THR A 23 5.76 6.99 -3.13
C THR A 23 4.91 6.29 -4.19
N GLY A 24 4.50 5.06 -3.92
CA GLY A 24 3.75 4.25 -4.86
C GLY A 24 2.31 4.72 -5.04
N THR A 25 1.81 4.61 -6.25
CA THR A 25 0.39 4.78 -6.57
C THR A 25 -0.18 3.40 -6.89
N ILE A 26 -1.29 3.05 -6.24
CA ILE A 26 -1.96 1.78 -6.50
C ILE A 26 -2.48 1.77 -7.94
N GLU A 27 -1.94 0.86 -8.72
CA GLU A 27 -2.34 0.60 -10.11
C GLU A 27 -2.70 -0.88 -10.24
N TYR A 28 -3.67 -1.17 -11.10
CA TYR A 28 -4.03 -2.55 -11.44
C TYR A 28 -3.44 -2.87 -12.80
N ASP A 29 -2.58 -3.88 -12.85
CA ASP A 29 -2.01 -4.36 -14.11
C ASP A 29 -2.97 -5.36 -14.75
N SER A 30 -3.70 -4.89 -15.77
CA SER A 30 -4.61 -5.73 -16.55
C SER A 30 -3.94 -6.90 -17.27
N HIS A 31 -2.63 -6.87 -17.47
CA HIS A 31 -1.90 -7.94 -18.15
C HIS A 31 -1.61 -9.13 -17.22
N SER A 32 -1.31 -8.87 -15.94
CA SER A 32 -0.97 -9.90 -14.96
C SER A 32 -2.05 -10.16 -13.92
N ASP A 33 -3.15 -9.40 -13.92
CA ASP A 33 -4.20 -9.44 -12.89
C ASP A 33 -3.66 -9.12 -11.47
N ASP A 34 -2.54 -8.39 -11.41
CA ASP A 34 -1.90 -8.02 -10.16
C ASP A 34 -2.16 -6.57 -9.76
N VAL A 35 -2.07 -6.32 -8.46
CA VAL A 35 -2.03 -4.97 -7.91
C VAL A 35 -0.57 -4.54 -7.80
N CYS A 36 -0.26 -3.37 -8.35
CA CYS A 36 1.07 -2.79 -8.36
C CYS A 36 1.09 -1.51 -7.50
N LEU A 37 2.19 -1.28 -6.81
CA LEU A 37 2.50 -0.01 -6.13
C LEU A 37 3.05 1.03 -7.11
N ALA A 38 3.59 0.60 -8.25
CA ALA A 38 4.10 1.43 -9.33
C ALA A 38 4.29 0.52 -10.56
N PRO A 39 4.49 1.08 -11.77
CA PRO A 39 4.83 0.28 -12.94
C PRO A 39 6.01 -0.67 -12.68
N GLY A 40 5.76 -1.98 -12.78
CA GLY A 40 6.75 -3.03 -12.53
C GLY A 40 7.07 -3.31 -11.06
N VAL A 41 6.35 -2.70 -10.11
CA VAL A 41 6.49 -2.95 -8.66
C VAL A 41 5.21 -3.58 -8.14
N THR A 42 5.15 -4.91 -8.15
CA THR A 42 4.00 -5.66 -7.65
C THR A 42 3.83 -5.48 -6.13
N LEU A 43 2.59 -5.42 -5.67
CA LEU A 43 2.26 -5.47 -4.25
C LEU A 43 2.58 -6.87 -3.72
N THR A 44 3.53 -6.98 -2.79
CA THR A 44 3.99 -8.25 -2.23
C THR A 44 3.57 -8.39 -0.76
N ASP A 45 3.68 -9.60 -0.22
CA ASP A 45 3.46 -9.85 1.21
C ASP A 45 4.35 -8.98 2.11
N ALA A 46 5.56 -8.65 1.67
CA ALA A 46 6.44 -7.76 2.42
C ALA A 46 5.84 -6.35 2.54
N HIS A 47 5.22 -5.85 1.47
CA HIS A 47 4.50 -4.58 1.50
C HIS A 47 3.31 -4.64 2.44
N ILE A 48 2.51 -5.72 2.35
CA ILE A 48 1.34 -5.93 3.20
C ILE A 48 1.74 -5.97 4.68
N GLN A 49 2.81 -6.67 5.05
CA GLN A 49 3.30 -6.72 6.43
C GLN A 49 3.71 -5.34 6.96
N ILE A 50 4.34 -4.50 6.13
CA ILE A 50 4.70 -3.12 6.52
C ILE A 50 3.43 -2.29 6.75
N VAL A 51 2.45 -2.40 5.85
CA VAL A 51 1.17 -1.72 5.95
C VAL A 51 0.36 -2.18 7.17
N LEU A 52 0.36 -3.48 7.50
CA LEU A 52 -0.31 -3.99 8.70
C LEU A 52 0.32 -3.44 9.99
N GLN A 53 1.64 -3.22 10.00
CA GLN A 53 2.32 -2.57 11.13
C GLN A 53 2.07 -1.06 11.18
N ARG A 54 1.75 -0.44 10.03
CA ARG A 54 1.57 1.00 9.86
C ARG A 54 0.36 1.30 8.95
N PRO A 55 -0.87 1.10 9.45
CA PRO A 55 -2.08 1.16 8.62
C PRO A 55 -2.27 2.47 7.85
N TYR A 56 -1.78 3.59 8.40
CA TYR A 56 -1.86 4.91 7.80
C TYR A 56 -1.17 5.00 6.42
N LEU A 57 -0.22 4.11 6.12
CA LEU A 57 0.45 4.05 4.82
C LEU A 57 -0.50 3.64 3.67
N ALA A 58 -1.62 3.01 4.00
CA ALA A 58 -2.63 2.59 3.03
C ALA A 58 -3.86 3.53 3.04
N ASP A 59 -3.76 4.73 3.61
CA ASP A 59 -4.90 5.65 3.70
C ASP A 59 -5.37 6.19 2.34
N SER A 60 -4.45 6.32 1.39
CA SER A 60 -4.79 6.63 0.00
C SER A 60 -5.21 5.41 -0.82
N TRP A 61 -5.17 4.20 -0.25
CA TRP A 61 -5.44 2.98 -1.02
C TRP A 61 -6.93 2.80 -1.25
N PRO A 62 -7.32 2.21 -2.39
CA PRO A 62 -8.72 1.90 -2.67
C PRO A 62 -9.36 1.05 -1.55
N PRO A 63 -10.64 1.31 -1.18
CA PRO A 63 -11.31 0.59 -0.10
C PRO A 63 -11.32 -0.93 -0.26
N TYR A 64 -11.47 -1.43 -1.50
CA TYR A 64 -11.45 -2.86 -1.78
C TYR A 64 -10.09 -3.50 -1.45
N LEU A 65 -8.99 -2.78 -1.69
CA LEU A 65 -7.64 -3.28 -1.42
C LEU A 65 -7.37 -3.31 0.08
N ARG A 66 -7.80 -2.28 0.81
CA ARG A 66 -7.76 -2.25 2.28
C ARG A 66 -8.53 -3.42 2.88
N ALA A 67 -9.75 -3.68 2.39
CA ALA A 67 -10.54 -4.83 2.82
C ALA A 67 -9.85 -6.17 2.51
N ARG A 68 -9.24 -6.31 1.33
CA ARG A 68 -8.50 -7.51 0.92
C ARG A 68 -7.34 -7.86 1.86
N ILE A 69 -6.65 -6.85 2.40
CA ILE A 69 -5.52 -7.05 3.33
C ILE A 69 -5.93 -7.03 4.81
N GLY A 70 -7.23 -6.93 5.13
CA GLY A 70 -7.74 -6.93 6.50
C GLY A 70 -7.60 -5.60 7.24
N LEU A 71 -7.40 -4.49 6.53
CA LEU A 71 -7.48 -3.15 7.12
C LEU A 71 -8.93 -2.68 7.20
N PRO A 72 -9.31 -1.94 8.26
CA PRO A 72 -10.62 -1.31 8.30
C PRO A 72 -10.76 -0.32 7.13
N PRO A 73 -11.95 -0.21 6.51
CA PRO A 73 -12.21 0.85 5.57
C PRO A 73 -12.00 2.18 6.30
N LEU A 74 -11.32 3.12 5.65
CA LEU A 74 -11.40 4.50 6.13
C LEU A 74 -12.85 4.90 6.02
N ARG A 75 -13.42 5.36 7.13
CA ARG A 75 -14.75 5.96 7.10
C ARG A 75 -14.71 7.05 6.04
N ALA A 76 -15.55 6.92 5.02
CA ALA A 76 -15.88 8.04 4.14
C ALA A 76 -16.49 9.12 5.04
N GLY A 77 -15.66 10.05 5.47
CA GLY A 77 -16.12 11.31 6.03
C GLY A 77 -16.26 12.26 4.84
N GLU A 78 -17.50 12.55 4.48
CA GLU A 78 -17.91 13.80 3.79
C GLU A 78 -17.51 13.94 2.31
N ASP A 79 -17.86 12.96 1.46
CA ASP A 79 -18.02 13.19 0.02
C ASP A 79 -19.48 12.99 -0.46
N ASP A 80 -20.44 12.88 0.47
CA ASP A 80 -21.87 12.91 0.13
C ASP A 80 -22.39 14.34 -0.18
N ASP A 81 -21.58 15.39 0.02
CA ASP A 81 -21.98 16.78 -0.24
C ASP A 81 -21.82 17.24 -1.70
N PHE A 82 -21.21 16.44 -2.58
CA PHE A 82 -21.08 16.82 -4.00
C PHE A 82 -22.34 16.50 -4.84
N ILE A 83 -23.21 15.60 -4.37
CA ILE A 83 -24.39 15.14 -5.15
C ILE A 83 -25.68 15.91 -4.83
N GLU A 84 -25.70 16.85 -3.87
CA GLU A 84 -26.90 17.68 -3.60
C GLU A 84 -26.94 19.04 -4.32
N ARG A 85 -25.96 19.39 -5.17
CA ARG A 85 -25.92 20.71 -5.84
C ARG A 85 -26.37 20.72 -7.31
N PHE A 86 -26.84 19.58 -7.82
CA PHE A 86 -27.21 19.42 -9.23
C PHE A 86 -28.66 18.94 -9.49
N TRP A 87 -29.57 19.14 -8.54
CA TRP A 87 -31.01 19.02 -8.75
C TRP A 87 -31.76 20.29 -8.34
#